data_AF-A0AAD7QJS4-F1
#
_entry.id   AF-A0AAD7QJS4-F1
#
_cell.length_a   1.000
_cell.length_b   1.000
_cell.length_c   1.000
_cell.angle_alpha   90.00
_cell.angle_beta   90.00
_cell.angle_gamma   90.00
#
_symmetry.space_group_name_H-M   'P 1'
#
loop_
_entity.id
_entity.type
_entity.pdbx_description
1 polymer ?
#
loop_
_entity_poly.entity_id
_entity_poly.type
_entity_poly.pdbx_seq_one_letter_code
_entity_poly.pdbx_strand_id
1 'polypeptide(L)' 'MLPMSEPAAAAKELECCVKELGFVCALVDNHLNGQFYDDERLWSVFEKAQELNVPIYIHPSFASDSMM' A
#
# COMPACT_ATOMS: atom_id res chain seq x y z
N MET A 1 -3.43 -1.41 -8.67
CA MET A 1 -2.36 -1.27 -7.67
C MET A 1 -2.38 0.15 -7.15
N LEU A 2 -2.17 0.33 -5.84
CA LEU A 2 -2.09 1.66 -5.24
C LEU A 2 -0.79 2.38 -5.66
N PRO A 3 -0.80 3.70 -5.84
CA PRO A 3 0.39 4.50 -6.15
C PRO A 3 1.28 4.68 -4.91
N MET A 4 1.90 3.61 -4.40
CA MET A 4 2.66 3.63 -3.14
C MET A 4 3.86 4.59 -3.12
N SER A 5 4.33 5.07 -4.28
CA SER A 5 5.30 6.17 -4.38
C SER A 5 4.77 7.53 -3.95
N GLU A 6 3.45 7.68 -3.90
CA GLU A 6 2.73 8.89 -3.50
C GLU A 6 1.76 8.55 -2.36
N PRO A 7 2.22 8.43 -1.09
CA PRO A 7 1.45 7.83 -0.01
C PRO A 7 0.09 8.48 0.24
N ALA A 8 0.02 9.82 0.14
CA ALA A 8 -1.24 10.55 0.26
C ALA A 8 -2.24 10.21 -0.86
N ALA A 9 -1.76 10.04 -2.10
CA ALA A 9 -2.58 9.61 -3.22
C ALA A 9 -3.02 8.14 -3.06
N ALA A 10 -2.13 7.27 -2.56
CA ALA A 10 -2.43 5.87 -2.30
C ALA A 10 -3.51 5.69 -1.22
N ALA A 11 -3.44 6.46 -0.12
CA ALA A 11 -4.48 6.45 0.91
C ALA A 11 -5.84 6.91 0.34
N LYS A 12 -5.85 7.99 -0.45
CA LYS A 12 -7.08 8.47 -1.09
C LYS A 12 -7.68 7.45 -2.05
N GLU A 13 -6.84 6.77 -2.83
CA GLU A 13 -7.29 5.74 -3.77
C GLU A 13 -7.82 4.50 -3.04
N LEU A 14 -7.19 4.11 -1.93
CA LEU A 14 -7.69 3.04 -1.07
C LEU A 14 -9.10 3.34 -0.55
N GLU A 15 -9.33 4.57 -0.09
CA GLU A 15 -10.65 5.02 0.37
C GLU A 15 -11.70 4.93 -0.75
N CYS A 16 -11.38 5.41 -1.95
CA CYS A 16 -12.25 5.31 -3.12
C CYS A 16 -12.58 3.84 -3.45
N CYS A 17 -11.56 2.99 -3.53
CA CYS A 17 -11.72 1.57 -3.83
C CYS A 17 -12.66 0.87 -2.83
N VAL A 18 -12.52 1.16 -1.53
CA VAL A 18 -13.33 0.53 -0.49
C VAL A 18 -14.74 1.10 -0.45
N LYS A 19 -14.89 2.43 -0.40
CA LYS A 19 -16.18 3.09 -0.17
C LYS A 19 -17.06 3.11 -1.42
N GLU A 20 -16.46 3.34 -2.59
CA GLU A 20 -17.21 3.57 -3.83
C GLU A 20 -17.26 2.32 -4.72
N LEU A 21 -16.21 1.51 -4.72
CA LEU A 21 -16.09 0.33 -5.60
C LEU A 21 -16.34 -1.00 -4.88
N GLY A 22 -16.52 -0.98 -3.55
CA GLY A 22 -16.84 -2.16 -2.75
C GLY A 22 -15.68 -3.15 -2.58
N PHE A 23 -14.44 -2.69 -2.73
CA PHE A 23 -13.27 -3.54 -2.49
C PHE A 23 -13.11 -3.81 -0.99
N VAL A 24 -12.57 -4.97 -0.65
CA VAL A 24 -12.42 -5.43 0.73
C VAL A 24 -10.96 -5.50 1.20
N CYS A 25 -10.01 -5.14 0.35
CA CYS A 25 -8.57 -5.14 0.67
C CYS A 25 -7.77 -4.32 -0.35
N ALA A 26 -6.49 -4.12 -0.06
CA ALA A 26 -5.49 -3.71 -1.03
C ALA A 26 -4.43 -4.80 -1.21
N LEU A 27 -3.89 -4.93 -2.42
CA LEU A 27 -2.67 -5.69 -2.70
C LEU A 27 -1.55 -4.73 -3.07
N VAL A 28 -0.40 -4.89 -2.44
CA VAL A 28 0.84 -4.15 -2.71
C VAL A 28 2.00 -5.13 -2.91
N ASP A 29 3.03 -4.72 -3.64
CA ASP A 29 4.26 -5.51 -3.79
C ASP A 29 5.06 -5.59 -2.48
N ASN A 30 6.04 -6.49 -2.38
CA ASN A 30 6.83 -6.65 -1.15
C ASN A 30 7.68 -5.41 -0.79
N HIS A 31 8.05 -4.61 -1.80
CA HIS A 31 8.78 -3.37 -1.59
C HIS A 31 8.45 -2.35 -2.70
N LEU A 32 8.71 -1.07 -2.43
CA LEU A 32 8.74 -0.03 -3.43
C LEU A 32 10.20 0.24 -3.85
N ASN A 33 10.65 -0.38 -4.93
CA ASN A 33 12.03 -0.22 -5.45
C ASN A 33 13.12 -0.39 -4.37
N GLY A 34 12.99 -1.46 -3.56
CA GLY A 34 13.91 -1.75 -2.46
C GLY A 34 13.64 -1.00 -1.15
N GLN A 35 12.65 -0.10 -1.11
CA GLN A 35 12.20 0.54 0.12
C GLN A 35 11.02 -0.24 0.70
N PHE A 36 11.12 -0.61 1.97
CA PHE A 36 10.11 -1.40 2.68
C PHE A 36 9.10 -0.52 3.42
N TYR A 37 8.04 -1.15 3.95
CA TYR A 37 6.89 -0.49 4.55
C TYR A 37 7.07 -0.05 6.01
N ASP A 38 8.26 -0.22 6.57
CA ASP A 38 8.67 0.32 7.87
C ASP A 38 8.98 1.83 7.82
N ASP A 39 9.19 2.41 6.63
CA ASP A 39 9.36 3.85 6.44
C ASP A 39 8.07 4.63 6.77
N GLU A 40 8.16 5.57 7.72
CA GLU A 40 7.05 6.39 8.21
C GLU A 40 6.31 7.13 7.11
N ARG A 41 6.97 7.48 5.99
CA ARG A 41 6.31 8.16 4.87
C ARG A 41 5.16 7.33 4.28
N LEU A 42 5.22 6.00 4.40
CA LEU A 42 4.23 5.07 3.85
C LEU A 42 3.06 4.82 4.83
N TRP A 43 3.18 5.24 6.09
CA TRP A 43 2.21 4.91 7.15
C TRP A 43 0.81 5.45 6.87
N SER A 44 0.67 6.58 6.17
CA SER A 44 -0.63 7.13 5.79
C SER A 44 -1.55 6.14 5.05
N VAL A 45 -0.98 5.20 4.29
CA VAL A 45 -1.75 4.14 3.61
C VAL A 45 -2.25 3.10 4.61
N PHE A 46 -1.41 2.72 5.59
CA PHE A 46 -1.75 1.77 6.64
C PHE A 46 -2.74 2.36 7.66
N GLU A 47 -2.59 3.64 8.01
CA GLU A 47 -3.55 4.40 8.80
C GLU A 47 -4.93 4.39 8.14
N LYS A 48 -4.97 4.65 6.82
CA LYS A 48 -6.22 4.61 6.06
C LYS A 48 -6.81 3.20 5.98
N ALA A 49 -5.98 2.18 5.79
CA ALA A 49 -6.44 0.78 5.82
C ALA A 49 -7.05 0.41 7.18
N GLN A 50 -6.42 0.85 8.28
CA GLN A 50 -6.94 0.69 9.64
C GLN A 50 -8.28 1.42 9.83
N GLU A 51 -8.38 2.68 9.41
CA GLU A 51 -9.63 3.47 9.47
C GLU A 51 -10.78 2.78 8.73
N LEU A 52 -10.49 2.24 7.54
CA LEU A 52 -11.45 1.53 6.69
C LEU A 52 -11.72 0.10 7.17
N ASN A 53 -10.95 -0.40 8.14
CA ASN A 53 -11.00 -1.77 8.66
C ASN A 53 -10.85 -2.82 7.53
N VAL A 54 -9.88 -2.62 6.64
CA VAL A 54 -9.56 -3.55 5.55
C VAL A 54 -8.10 -4.02 5.62
N PRO A 55 -7.80 -5.28 5.29
CA PRO A 55 -6.44 -5.78 5.26
C PRO A 55 -5.64 -5.24 4.06
N ILE A 56 -4.32 -5.19 4.23
CA ILE A 56 -3.34 -5.06 3.14
C ILE A 56 -2.65 -6.41 2.93
N TYR A 57 -2.75 -6.93 1.71
CA TYR A 57 -2.04 -8.10 1.24
C TYR A 57 -0.69 -7.68 0.65
N ILE A 58 0.41 -8.15 1.25
CA ILE A 58 1.76 -7.93 0.72
C ILE A 58 2.14 -9.11 -0.16
N HIS A 59 2.15 -8.90 -1.47
CA HIS A 59 2.48 -9.92 -2.45
C HIS A 59 4.00 -10.03 -2.64
N PRO A 60 4.58 -11.23 -2.70
CA PRO A 60 6.00 -11.40 -3.00
C PRO A 60 6.39 -10.70 -4.31
N SER A 61 7.54 -10.04 -4.32
CA SER A 61 8.19 -9.50 -5.53
C SER A 61 9.58 -10.09 -5.66
N PHE A 62 10.22 -9.91 -6.82
CA PHE A 62 11.66 -10.15 -6.94
C PHE A 62 12.41 -9.28 -5.92
N ALA A 63 13.58 -9.74 -5.49
CA ALA A 63 14.49 -8.88 -4.72
C ALA A 63 14.86 -7.64 -5.56
N SER A 64 14.98 -6.48 -4.91
CA SER A 64 15.42 -5.28 -5.63
C SER A 64 16.89 -5.42 -6.04
N ASP A 65 17.27 -4.74 -7.12
CA ASP A 65 18.68 -4.67 -7.56
C ASP A 65 19.60 -4.14 -6.45
N SER A 66 19.09 -3.29 -5.56
CA SER A 66 19.83 -2.78 -4.39
C SER A 66 20.08 -3.82 -3.29
N MET A 67 19.44 -5.00 -3.37
CA MET A 67 19.58 -6.12 -2.44
C MET A 67 20.34 -7.30 -3.05
N MET A 68 20.76 -7.20 -4.32
CA MET A 68 21.62 -8.17 -5.00
C MET A 68 23.09 -7.72 -4.94
#